data_AF-A0A967H5C7-F1
#
_entry.id   AF-A0A967H5C7-F1
#
_cell.length_a   1.000
_cell.length_b   1.000
_cell.length_c   1.000
_cell.angle_alpha   90.00
_cell.angle_beta   90.00
_cell.angle_gamma   90.00
#
_symmetry.space_group_name_H-M   'P 1'
#
loop_
_entity.id
_entity.type
_entity.pdbx_description
1 polymer ?
#
loop_
_entity_poly.entity_id
_entity_poly.type
_entity_poly.pdbx_seq_one_letter_code
_entity_poly.pdbx_strand_id
1 'polypeptide(L)' 'MWQLDRWVIVQVLEALARRYQNQQSMPVLFAGISGNSIIDDTFSTWLKKRFEETGLPGSVLVIEVKEDTAEAQFEKL' A
#
# COMPACT_ATOMS: atom_id res chain seq x y z
N MET A 1 6.56 6.17 12.60
CA MET A 1 6.01 6.66 11.33
C MET A 1 5.21 5.62 10.53
N TRP A 2 5.40 4.30 10.70
CA TRP A 2 4.62 3.24 10.01
C TRP A 2 3.08 3.40 10.09
N GLN A 3 2.55 3.96 11.18
CA GLN A 3 1.12 4.26 11.33
C GLN A 3 0.59 5.28 10.31
N LEU A 4 1.43 6.24 9.87
CA LEU A 4 1.03 7.23 8.87
C LEU A 4 0.88 6.58 7.50
N ASP A 5 1.83 5.74 7.10
CA ASP A 5 1.77 4.99 5.83
C ASP A 5 0.49 4.14 5.77
N ARG A 6 0.19 3.41 6.86
CA ARG A 6 -1.04 2.62 6.96
C ARG A 6 -2.29 3.47 6.88
N TRP A 7 -2.33 4.63 7.55
CA TRP A 7 -3.46 5.54 7.50
C TRP A 7 -3.69 6.07 6.08
N VAL A 8 -2.63 6.52 5.40
CA VAL A 8 -2.72 7.02 4.01
C VAL A 8 -3.25 5.94 3.07
N ILE A 9 -2.70 4.72 3.15
CA ILE A 9 -3.15 3.58 2.33
C ILE A 9 -4.64 3.31 2.55
N VAL A 10 -5.12 3.30 3.80
CA VAL A 10 -6.54 3.09 4.10
C VAL A 10 -7.41 4.17 3.46
N GLN A 11 -7.07 5.44 3.65
CA GLN A 11 -7.85 6.55 3.10
C GLN A 11 -7.97 6.47 1.56
N VAL A 12 -6.89 6.08 0.89
CA VAL A 12 -6.91 5.98 -0.57
C VAL A 12 -7.65 4.73 -1.05
N LEU A 13 -7.46 3.57 -0.41
CA LEU A 13 -8.20 2.36 -0.75
C LEU A 13 -9.72 2.57 -0.59
N GLU A 14 -10.15 3.27 0.46
CA GLU A 14 -11.57 3.64 0.63
C GLU A 14 -12.06 4.56 -0.49
N ALA A 15 -11.26 5.54 -0.91
CA ALA A 15 -11.60 6.42 -2.02
C ALA A 15 -11.70 5.67 -3.36
N LEU A 16 -10.81 4.70 -3.59
CA LEU A 16 -10.84 3.83 -4.77
C LEU A 16 -12.04 2.88 -4.74
N ALA A 17 -12.35 2.30 -3.57
CA ALA A 17 -13.51 1.42 -3.41
C ALA A 17 -14.82 2.14 -3.73
N ARG A 18 -14.98 3.40 -3.28
CA ARG A 18 -16.12 4.24 -3.63
C ARG A 18 -16.24 4.47 -5.15
N ARG A 19 -15.12 4.70 -5.84
CA ARG A 19 -15.10 4.84 -7.31
C ARG A 19 -15.45 3.53 -8.02
N TYR A 20 -14.90 2.42 -7.53
CA TYR A 20 -15.15 1.09 -8.07
C TYR A 20 -16.61 0.69 -8.00
N GLN A 21 -17.26 0.90 -6.84
CA GLN A 21 -18.68 0.65 -6.63
C GLN A 21 -19.58 1.48 -7.56
N ASN A 22 -19.15 2.70 -7.89
CA ASN A 22 -19.87 3.59 -8.80
C ASN A 22 -19.53 3.35 -10.29
N GLN A 23 -18.83 2.26 -10.62
CA GLN A 23 -18.39 1.92 -11.99
C GLN A 23 -17.61 3.05 -12.68
N GLN A 24 -16.87 3.84 -11.89
CA GLN A 24 -16.02 4.91 -12.38
C GLN A 24 -14.63 4.38 -12.77
N SER A 25 -13.89 5.19 -13.52
CA SER A 25 -12.46 4.95 -13.79
C SER A 25 -11.70 4.67 -12.48
N MET A 26 -10.95 3.56 -12.49
CA MET A 26 -10.06 3.18 -11.40
C MET A 26 -8.63 3.63 -11.72
N PRO A 27 -8.14 4.73 -11.11
CA PRO A 27 -6.75 5.12 -11.25
C PRO A 27 -5.84 4.14 -10.52
N VAL A 28 -4.59 4.04 -10.97
CA VAL A 28 -3.52 3.37 -10.24
C VAL A 28 -2.94 4.36 -9.23
N LEU A 29 -2.90 3.98 -7.96
CA LEU A 29 -2.26 4.74 -6.90
C LEU A 29 -0.77 4.41 -6.83
N PHE A 30 0.06 5.43 -6.75
CA PHE A 30 1.47 5.31 -6.41
C PHE A 30 1.63 5.81 -4.98
N ALA A 31 2.05 4.92 -4.07
CA ALA A 31 2.19 5.21 -2.65
C ALA A 31 3.64 4.96 -2.20
N GLY A 32 4.34 6.05 -1.90
CA GLY A 32 5.62 5.99 -1.20
C GLY A 32 5.44 5.44 0.21
N ILE A 33 6.18 4.37 0.53
CA ILE A 33 6.21 3.81 1.89
C ILE A 33 7.55 4.09 2.56
N SER A 34 7.52 4.34 3.86
CA SER A 34 8.74 4.51 4.65
C SER A 34 9.41 3.15 4.90
N GLY A 35 10.72 3.17 5.13
CA GLY A 35 11.48 1.96 5.48
C GLY A 35 10.95 1.23 6.72
N ASN A 36 10.30 1.94 7.65
CA ASN A 36 9.67 1.32 8.81
C ASN A 36 8.52 0.36 8.43
N SER A 37 7.81 0.65 7.34
CA SER A 37 6.72 -0.20 6.85
C SER A 37 7.23 -1.41 6.07
N ILE A 38 8.46 -1.33 5.54
CA ILE A 38 9.12 -2.43 4.81
C ILE A 38 9.63 -3.50 5.77
N ILE A 39 10.22 -3.07 6.90
CA ILE A 39 10.75 -3.98 7.93
C ILE A 39 9.68 -4.50 8.89
N ASP A 40 8.45 -4.00 8.77
CA ASP A 40 7.30 -4.46 9.55
C ASP A 40 6.78 -5.78 8.97
N ASP A 41 7.04 -6.86 9.68
CA ASP A 41 6.66 -8.23 9.34
C ASP A 41 5.14 -8.42 9.17
N THR A 42 4.35 -7.55 9.78
CA THR A 42 2.89 -7.58 9.66
C THR A 42 2.34 -6.78 8.49
N PHE A 43 3.16 -5.97 7.81
CA PHE A 43 2.68 -5.02 6.79
C PHE A 43 2.03 -5.71 5.59
N SER A 44 2.65 -6.76 5.05
CA SER A 44 2.14 -7.50 3.89
C SER A 44 0.81 -8.19 4.18
N THR A 45 0.71 -8.87 5.33
CA THR A 45 -0.51 -9.52 5.81
C THR A 45 -1.62 -8.50 6.06
N TRP A 46 -1.28 -7.37 6.69
CA TRP A 46 -2.19 -6.27 6.93
C TRP A 46 -2.72 -5.68 5.61
N LEU A 47 -1.85 -5.41 4.64
CA LEU A 47 -2.22 -4.84 3.35
C LEU A 47 -3.14 -5.78 2.57
N LYS A 48 -2.80 -7.07 2.52
CA LYS A 48 -3.63 -8.09 1.88
C LYS A 48 -5.06 -8.09 2.44
N LYS A 49 -5.20 -8.05 3.76
CA LYS A 49 -6.52 -7.98 4.42
C LYS A 49 -7.31 -6.73 4.00
N ARG A 50 -6.66 -5.57 3.84
CA ARG A 50 -7.33 -4.34 3.37
C ARG A 50 -7.87 -4.49 1.93
N PHE A 51 -7.13 -5.15 1.05
CA PHE A 51 -7.61 -5.44 -0.30
C PHE A 51 -8.79 -6.42 -0.30
N GLU A 52 -8.73 -7.47 0.51
CA GLU A 52 -9.83 -8.42 0.68
C GLU A 52 -11.10 -7.74 1.20
N GLU A 53 -10.98 -6.83 2.17
CA GLU A 53 -12.11 -6.07 2.74
C GLU A 53 -12.74 -5.08 1.72
N THR A 54 -11.93 -4.51 0.82
CA THR A 54 -12.41 -3.52 -0.18
C THR A 54 -12.91 -4.16 -1.48
N GLY A 55 -12.51 -5.40 -1.77
CA GLY A 55 -12.79 -6.07 -3.04
C GLY A 55 -12.05 -5.46 -4.25
N LEU A 56 -11.09 -4.56 -4.01
CA LEU A 56 -10.29 -3.96 -5.07
C LEU A 56 -9.28 -4.97 -5.64
N PRO A 57 -9.01 -4.94 -6.95
CA PRO A 57 -7.92 -5.73 -7.51
C PRO A 57 -6.58 -5.12 -7.08
N GLY A 58 -5.59 -5.96 -6.77
CA GLY A 58 -4.26 -5.50 -6.33
C GLY A 58 -3.53 -4.58 -7.34
N SER A 59 -3.92 -4.62 -8.62
CA SER A 59 -3.34 -3.79 -9.68
C SER A 59 -3.60 -2.29 -9.55
N VAL A 60 -4.48 -1.86 -8.63
CA VAL A 60 -4.73 -0.42 -8.38
C VAL A 60 -3.70 0.23 -7.47
N LEU A 61 -2.72 -0.51 -6.95
CA LEU A 61 -1.69 0.02 -6.06
C LEU A 61 -0.28 -0.35 -6.51
N VAL A 62 0.57 0.66 -6.60
CA VAL A 62 2.02 0.57 -6.74
C VAL A 62 2.64 1.08 -5.46
N ILE A 63 3.54 0.30 -4.88
CA ILE A 63 4.32 0.66 -3.71
C ILE A 63 5.66 1.22 -4.19
N GLU A 64 5.96 2.45 -3.79
CA GLU A 64 7.24 3.09 -4.07
C GLU A 64 8.12 3.04 -2.84
N VAL A 65 9.37 2.63 -3.05
CA VAL A 65 10.39 2.51 -2.00
C VAL A 65 11.59 3.33 -2.45
N LYS A 66 12.18 4.09 -1.54
CA LYS A 66 13.45 4.77 -1.82
C LYS A 66 14.58 3.76 -2.01
N GLU A 67 15.44 4.01 -2.97
CA GLU A 67 16.58 3.15 -3.31
C GLU A 67 17.45 2.83 -2.08
N ASP A 68 17.82 3.86 -1.31
CA ASP A 68 18.62 3.74 -0.07
C ASP A 68 18.02 2.73 0.93
N THR A 69 16.69 2.70 1.00
CA THR A 69 15.94 1.87 1.92
C THR A 69 15.88 0.43 1.41
N ALA A 70 15.73 0.25 0.10
CA ALA A 70 15.74 -1.07 -0.54
C ALA A 70 17.13 -1.70 -0.43
N GLU A 71 18.19 -0.95 -0.73
CA GLU A 71 19.58 -1.39 -0.64
C GLU A 71 19.93 -1.88 0.78
N ALA A 72 19.58 -1.09 1.80
CA ALA A 72 19.83 -1.44 3.19
C ALA A 72 19.10 -2.70 3.69
N GLN A 73 18.04 -3.16 3.00
CA GLN A 73 17.41 -4.46 3.30
C GLN A 73 17.99 -5.59 2.45
N PHE A 74 18.40 -5.30 1.21
CA PHE A 74 19.02 -6.28 0.33
C PHE A 74 20.36 -6.77 0.87
N GLU A 75 21.17 -5.89 1.46
CA GLU A 75 22.45 -6.24 2.11
C GLU A 75 22.29 -7.16 3.34
N LYS A 76 21.06 -7.30 3.87
CA LYS A 76 20.77 -8.12 5.05
C LYS A 76 20.26 -9.53 4.70
N LEU A 77 20.04 -9.82 3.42
CA LEU A 77 19.63 -11.13 2.90
C LEU A 77 20.84 -12.02 2.63
#